data_AF-A0A936WI60-F1
#
_entry.id   AF-A0A936WI60-F1
#
_cell.length_a   1.000
_cell.length_b   1.000
_cell.length_c   1.000
_cell.angle_alpha   90.00
_cell.angle_beta   90.00
_cell.angle_gamma   90.00
#
_symmetry.space_group_name_H-M   'P 1'
#
loop_
_entity.id
_entity.type
_entity.pdbx_description
1 polymer ?
#
loop_
_entity_poly.entity_id
_entity_poly.type
_entity_poly.pdbx_seq_one_letter_code
_entity_poly.pdbx_strand_id
1 'polypeptide(L)'
;MSYPPKRKPPNVPTKTEWIGFNGGLDTDTPAMQKASGVVIVAQNLEHGVNGGYDTMEGYERFDGQARPSDAQYAILDCLLTSTVSVGDVVTDSTGAIFGTVIALTVP
;
A
#
# COMPACT_ATOMS: atom_id res chain seq x y z
N MET A 1 -12.07 39.42 40.20
CA MET A 1 -12.20 39.78 38.77
C MET A 1 -12.81 38.57 38.06
N SER A 2 -14.10 38.59 37.71
CA SER A 2 -14.79 37.43 37.10
C SER A 2 -14.66 37.49 35.58
N TYR A 3 -14.22 36.41 34.94
CA TYR A 3 -14.10 36.36 33.48
C TYR A 3 -15.50 36.40 32.84
N PRO A 4 -15.67 37.14 31.73
CA PRO A 4 -16.97 37.19 31.06
C PRO A 4 -17.35 35.81 30.51
N PRO A 5 -18.65 35.47 30.48
CA PRO A 5 -19.13 34.18 29.99
C PRO A 5 -18.77 34.02 28.50
N LYS A 6 -18.28 32.84 28.13
CA LYS A 6 -17.93 32.51 26.74
C LYS A 6 -19.19 32.68 25.86
N ARG A 7 -19.11 33.55 24.85
CA ARG A 7 -20.18 33.72 23.86
C ARG A 7 -20.40 32.39 23.13
N LYS A 8 -21.63 31.90 23.13
CA LYS A 8 -22.01 30.71 22.35
C LYS A 8 -21.68 30.98 20.88
N PRO A 9 -20.97 30.09 20.18
CA PRO A 9 -20.74 30.25 18.75
C PRO A 9 -22.10 30.40 18.04
N PRO A 10 -22.18 31.25 17.01
CA PRO A 10 -23.42 31.47 16.28
C PRO A 10 -23.95 30.14 15.76
N ASN A 11 -25.26 29.92 15.94
CA ASN A 11 -25.97 28.72 15.50
C ASN A 11 -26.16 28.78 13.98
N VAL A 12 -25.08 28.62 13.23
CA VAL A 12 -25.08 28.60 11.76
C VAL A 12 -25.24 27.14 11.32
N PRO A 13 -26.14 26.85 10.36
CA PRO A 13 -26.26 25.50 9.83
C PRO A 13 -24.95 25.06 9.17
N THR A 14 -24.36 23.97 9.66
CA THR A 14 -23.20 23.34 9.04
C THR A 14 -23.60 22.78 7.67
N LYS A 15 -22.93 23.24 6.61
CA LYS A 15 -23.05 22.65 5.28
C LYS A 15 -21.94 21.62 5.10
N THR A 16 -22.31 20.37 4.92
CA THR A 16 -21.37 19.32 4.54
C THR A 16 -21.37 19.22 3.02
N GLU A 17 -20.22 19.48 2.40
CA GLU A 17 -20.02 19.29 0.97
C GLU A 17 -19.12 18.08 0.75
N TRP A 18 -19.47 17.25 -0.23
CA TRP A 18 -18.63 16.13 -0.66
C TRP A 18 -17.77 16.60 -1.83
N ILE A 19 -16.45 16.45 -1.69
CA ILE A 19 -15.49 16.73 -2.73
C ILE A 19 -14.94 15.41 -3.21
N GLY A 20 -15.40 14.99 -4.39
CA GLY A 20 -14.90 13.80 -5.07
C GLY A 20 -13.52 14.05 -5.67
N PHE A 21 -12.67 13.03 -5.60
CA PHE A 21 -11.41 12.98 -6.31
C PHE A 21 -11.66 12.58 -7.76
N ASN A 22 -11.68 13.54 -8.67
CA ASN A 22 -12.10 13.32 -10.07
C ASN A 22 -10.97 12.82 -10.99
N GLY A 23 -9.78 12.62 -10.44
CA GLY A 23 -8.57 12.25 -11.18
C GLY A 23 -7.87 13.46 -11.81
N GLY A 24 -6.57 13.31 -12.05
CA GLY A 24 -5.73 14.33 -12.65
C GLY A 24 -4.89 15.14 -11.65
N LEU A 25 -3.68 15.49 -12.07
CA LEU A 25 -2.76 16.39 -11.38
C LEU A 25 -2.70 17.70 -12.16
N ASP A 26 -3.11 18.80 -11.55
CA ASP A 26 -2.97 20.13 -12.13
C ASP A 26 -1.92 20.89 -11.33
N THR A 27 -0.82 21.25 -11.97
CA THR A 27 0.28 22.05 -11.39
C THR A 27 0.28 23.50 -11.86
N ASP A 28 -0.50 23.83 -12.89
CA ASP A 28 -0.35 25.08 -13.64
C ASP A 28 -1.37 26.13 -13.20
N THR A 29 -2.58 25.70 -12.80
CA THR A 29 -3.59 26.63 -12.30
C THR A 29 -3.22 27.09 -10.88
N PRO A 30 -3.32 28.39 -10.54
CA PRO A 30 -3.15 28.87 -9.17
C PRO A 30 -4.14 28.23 -8.21
N ALA A 31 -3.74 27.96 -6.96
CA ALA A 31 -4.55 27.23 -5.98
C ALA A 31 -5.97 27.79 -5.76
N MET A 32 -6.16 29.12 -5.91
CA MET A 32 -7.47 29.76 -5.74
C MET A 32 -8.42 29.60 -6.94
N GLN A 33 -7.91 29.22 -8.11
CA GLN A 33 -8.67 29.05 -9.34
C GLN A 33 -8.90 27.57 -9.69
N LYS A 34 -8.29 26.64 -8.93
CA LYS A 34 -8.47 25.21 -9.15
C LYS A 34 -9.91 24.79 -8.87
N ALA A 35 -10.43 23.94 -9.75
CA ALA A 35 -11.69 23.26 -9.51
C ALA A 35 -11.57 22.34 -8.28
N SER A 36 -12.65 22.25 -7.51
CA SER A 36 -12.72 21.35 -6.37
C SER A 36 -12.53 19.89 -6.82
N GLY A 37 -11.68 19.14 -6.13
CA GLY A 37 -11.44 17.72 -6.40
C GLY A 37 -10.22 17.40 -7.28
N VAL A 38 -9.49 18.42 -7.77
CA VAL A 38 -8.24 18.25 -8.50
C VAL A 38 -7.05 18.19 -7.53
N VAL A 39 -6.15 17.24 -7.72
CA VAL A 39 -4.95 17.12 -6.88
C VAL A 39 -3.88 18.11 -7.32
N ILE A 40 -3.22 18.71 -6.33
CA ILE A 40 -2.12 19.67 -6.51
C ILE A 40 -0.76 18.99 -6.30
N VAL A 41 -0.71 17.99 -5.42
CA VAL A 41 0.47 17.21 -5.10
C VAL A 41 0.04 15.76 -4.88
N ALA A 42 0.68 14.83 -5.58
CA ALA A 42 0.50 13.41 -5.40
C ALA A 42 1.86 12.78 -5.03
N GLN A 43 1.85 11.82 -4.11
CA GLN A 43 3.03 11.00 -3.78
C GLN A 43 2.63 9.53 -3.95
N ASN A 44 3.40 8.80 -4.75
CA ASN A 44 3.16 7.39 -5.08
C ASN A 44 1.77 7.11 -5.67
N LEU A 45 1.15 8.15 -6.25
CA LEU A 45 -0.15 8.10 -6.90
C LEU A 45 -0.01 8.75 -8.27
N GLU A 46 -0.64 8.14 -9.27
CA GLU A 46 -0.72 8.63 -10.64
C GLU A 46 -2.18 8.76 -11.08
N HIS A 47 -2.41 9.36 -12.25
CA HIS A 47 -3.77 9.42 -12.79
C HIS A 47 -4.19 8.03 -13.26
N GLY A 48 -5.35 7.54 -12.80
CA GLY A 48 -5.88 6.28 -13.29
C GLY A 48 -6.36 6.42 -14.74
N VAL A 49 -6.09 5.44 -15.61
CA VAL A 49 -6.52 5.46 -17.02
C VAL A 49 -8.05 5.47 -17.14
N ASN A 50 -8.75 4.81 -16.20
CA ASN A 50 -10.21 4.79 -16.11
C ASN A 50 -10.77 5.88 -15.17
N GLY A 51 -9.98 6.91 -14.87
CA GLY A 51 -10.32 7.95 -13.90
C GLY A 51 -9.85 7.64 -12.48
N GLY A 52 -9.94 8.65 -11.60
CA GLY A 52 -9.43 8.56 -10.24
C GLY A 52 -7.90 8.58 -10.17
N TYR A 53 -7.36 7.94 -9.13
CA TYR A 53 -5.93 7.82 -8.89
C TYR A 53 -5.56 6.35 -8.76
N ASP A 54 -4.42 5.99 -9.34
CA ASP A 54 -3.84 4.66 -9.22
C ASP A 54 -2.48 4.73 -8.53
N THR A 55 -1.97 3.60 -8.07
CA THR A 55 -0.59 3.47 -7.61
C THR A 55 0.31 3.01 -8.74
N MET A 56 1.52 3.55 -8.80
CA MET A 56 2.51 3.15 -9.80
C MET A 56 2.73 1.63 -9.78
N GLU A 57 2.47 0.97 -10.90
CA GLU A 57 2.70 -0.46 -11.03
C GLU A 57 4.20 -0.79 -10.96
N GLY A 58 4.54 -2.00 -10.52
CA GLY A 58 5.92 -2.49 -10.48
C GLY A 58 6.75 -2.08 -9.25
N TYR A 59 6.19 -1.26 -8.35
CA TYR A 59 6.80 -1.00 -7.03
C TYR A 59 6.13 -1.84 -5.95
N GLU A 60 6.94 -2.57 -5.18
CA GLU A 60 6.46 -3.29 -4.00
C GLU A 60 6.14 -2.31 -2.87
N ARG A 61 5.00 -2.52 -2.19
CA ARG A 61 4.61 -1.70 -1.04
C ARG A 61 5.56 -2.01 0.13
N PHE A 62 6.15 -0.97 0.69
CA PHE A 62 6.98 -1.11 1.89
C PHE A 62 6.11 -1.37 3.12
N ASP A 63 6.19 -2.58 3.67
CA ASP A 63 5.49 -3.01 4.89
C ASP A 63 6.46 -3.26 6.07
N GLY A 64 7.75 -3.02 5.87
CA GLY A 64 8.81 -3.23 6.86
C GLY A 64 9.40 -4.65 6.87
N GLN A 65 8.91 -5.56 6.04
CA GLN A 65 9.50 -6.88 5.85
C GLN A 65 10.60 -6.86 4.79
N ALA A 66 11.38 -7.94 4.72
CA ALA A 66 12.31 -8.17 3.62
C ALA A 66 11.54 -8.18 2.29
N ARG A 67 12.11 -7.54 1.27
CA ARG A 67 11.43 -7.41 -0.03
C ARG A 67 11.21 -8.78 -0.66
N PRO A 68 9.98 -9.11 -1.09
CA PRO A 68 9.74 -10.34 -1.83
C PRO A 68 10.59 -10.45 -3.10
N SER A 69 10.85 -9.33 -3.77
CA SER A 69 11.74 -9.26 -4.93
C SER A 69 13.20 -9.64 -4.66
N ASP A 70 13.66 -9.55 -3.41
CA ASP A 70 15.01 -9.97 -3.01
C ASP A 70 15.06 -11.47 -2.61
N ALA A 71 13.91 -12.16 -2.58
CA ALA A 71 13.85 -13.57 -2.21
C ALA A 71 14.49 -14.47 -3.28
N GLN A 72 15.31 -15.43 -2.84
CA GLN A 72 15.91 -16.43 -3.72
C GLN A 72 15.06 -17.69 -3.73
N TYR A 73 14.67 -18.12 -4.92
CA TYR A 73 13.90 -19.35 -5.14
C TYR A 73 14.71 -20.34 -5.96
N ALA A 74 14.72 -21.60 -5.53
CA ALA A 74 15.36 -22.70 -6.23
C ALA A 74 14.44 -23.92 -6.24
N ILE A 75 14.45 -24.68 -7.33
CA ILE A 75 13.87 -26.02 -7.38
C ILE A 75 14.97 -26.99 -6.95
N LEU A 76 14.67 -27.79 -5.93
CA LEU A 76 15.62 -28.75 -5.37
C LEU A 76 15.09 -30.17 -5.61
N ASP A 77 15.86 -30.97 -6.34
CA ASP A 77 15.65 -32.40 -6.42
C ASP A 77 16.43 -33.05 -5.27
N CYS A 78 15.73 -33.46 -4.22
CA CYS A 78 16.34 -34.05 -3.04
C CYS A 78 15.59 -35.31 -2.57
N LEU A 79 16.34 -36.21 -1.91
CA LEU A 79 15.74 -37.34 -1.22
C LEU A 79 15.17 -36.86 0.11
N LEU A 80 13.85 -36.85 0.22
CA LEU A 80 13.17 -36.47 1.45
C LEU A 80 13.15 -37.64 2.44
N THR A 81 13.45 -37.36 3.71
CA THR A 81 13.36 -38.33 4.82
C THR A 81 11.95 -38.46 5.39
N SER A 82 11.07 -37.50 5.07
CA SER A 82 9.67 -37.46 5.47
C SER A 82 8.81 -36.83 4.37
N THR A 83 7.49 -36.95 4.49
CA THR A 83 6.57 -36.16 3.67
C THR A 83 6.75 -34.67 3.97
N VAL A 84 6.77 -33.85 2.93
CA VAL A 84 6.87 -32.38 3.00
C VAL A 84 5.57 -31.79 2.47
N SER A 85 5.10 -30.72 3.11
CA SER A 85 3.93 -29.93 2.72
C SER A 85 4.33 -28.47 2.47
N VAL A 86 3.48 -27.73 1.74
CA VAL A 86 3.66 -26.28 1.58
C VAL A 86 3.60 -25.60 2.95
N GLY A 87 4.56 -24.72 3.23
CA GLY A 87 4.73 -24.03 4.50
C GLY A 87 5.74 -24.68 5.45
N ASP A 88 6.18 -25.91 5.17
CA ASP A 88 7.20 -26.57 5.99
C ASP A 88 8.57 -25.89 5.81
N VAL A 89 9.34 -25.85 6.90
CA VAL A 89 10.75 -25.45 6.86
C VAL A 89 11.59 -26.69 6.61
N VAL A 90 12.28 -26.71 5.47
CA VAL A 90 13.24 -27.75 5.12
C VAL A 90 14.63 -27.24 5.47
N THR A 91 15.37 -28.04 6.23
CA THR A 91 16.77 -27.79 6.55
C THR A 91 17.66 -28.78 5.81
N ASP A 92 18.90 -28.39 5.56
CA ASP A 92 19.93 -29.35 5.16
C ASP A 92 20.25 -30.35 6.28
N SER A 93 20.97 -31.42 5.96
CA SER A 93 21.35 -32.45 6.94
C SER A 93 22.27 -31.92 8.06
N THR A 94 22.90 -30.77 7.85
CA THR A 94 23.78 -30.10 8.82
C THR A 94 23.05 -29.04 9.66
N GLY A 95 21.82 -28.67 9.29
CA GLY A 95 20.97 -27.71 9.99
C GLY A 95 21.42 -26.24 9.88
N ALA A 96 22.36 -25.93 8.99
CA ALA A 96 22.94 -24.60 8.83
C ALA A 96 22.21 -23.75 7.78
N ILE A 97 21.48 -24.40 6.87
CA ILE A 97 20.72 -23.75 5.81
C ILE A 97 19.27 -24.22 5.91
N PHE A 98 18.34 -23.27 5.85
CA PHE A 98 16.91 -23.54 5.89
C PHE A 98 16.18 -22.77 4.78
N GLY A 99 15.10 -23.35 4.29
CA GLY A 99 14.20 -22.73 3.33
C GLY A 99 12.76 -23.15 3.60
N THR A 100 11.81 -22.29 3.26
CA THR A 100 10.37 -22.60 3.38
C THR A 100 9.84 -23.11 2.05
N VAL A 101 9.08 -24.20 2.09
CA VAL A 101 8.48 -24.80 0.90
C VAL A 101 7.29 -23.98 0.46
N ILE A 102 7.36 -23.40 -0.74
CA ILE A 102 6.29 -22.56 -1.30
C ILE A 102 5.41 -23.31 -2.31
N ALA A 103 5.92 -24.39 -2.90
CA ALA A 103 5.21 -25.21 -3.86
C ALA A 103 5.79 -26.62 -3.88
N LEU A 104 4.93 -27.60 -4.18
CA LEU A 104 5.32 -28.98 -4.46
C LEU A 104 4.88 -29.29 -5.88
N THR A 105 5.83 -29.73 -6.70
CA THR A 105 5.50 -30.28 -8.02
C THR A 105 4.99 -31.69 -7.80
N VAL A 106 3.76 -31.96 -8.23
CA VAL A 106 3.23 -33.33 -8.25
C VAL A 106 3.92 -34.07 -9.41
N PRO A 107 4.46 -35.29 -9.21
CA PRO A 107 4.90 -36.11 -10.32
C PRO A 107 3.73 -36.52 -11.24
#